data_AF-A0A8X6PTJ4-F1
#
_entry.id   AF-A0A8X6PTJ4-F1
#
_cell.length_a   1.000
_cell.length_b   1.000
_cell.length_c   1.000
_cell.angle_alpha   90.00
_cell.angle_beta   90.00
_cell.angle_gamma   90.00
#
_symmetry.space_group_name_H-M   'P 1'
#
loop_
_entity.id
_entity.type
_entity.pdbx_description
1 polymer ?
#
loop_
_entity_poly.entity_id
_entity_poly.type
_entity_poly.pdbx_seq_one_letter_code
_entity_poly.pdbx_strand_id
1 'polypeptide(L)'
;MGVYFVSFVGHYGYDRVLGVLGRHMRDFLNGLDNLHEYLKFSYPRMKAPSFFCENETSSGLTLHYRSTRRGFLWYTIGQIREVGRHFYQTDVEIEVLKEETIFDTLHVMMQLTFDNRAFQLDRRQNVQRIDKNMMPVKAFLFLEIFPFCIVFDEYLVIRTIGNSLLAVMPNIVGKKLTMVFELTKPLIECTWRAVSSFSI
;
A
#
# COMPACT_ATOMS: atom_id res chain seq x y z
N MET A 1 -3.12 10.58 23.60
CA MET A 1 -3.76 11.43 22.57
C MET A 1 -4.30 10.64 21.38
N GLY A 2 -3.55 9.74 20.73
CA GLY A 2 -4.05 8.97 19.57
C GLY A 2 -5.21 8.00 19.84
N VAL A 3 -5.26 7.41 21.04
CA VAL A 3 -6.30 6.47 21.50
C VAL A 3 -7.72 7.07 21.37
N TYR A 4 -7.90 8.30 21.86
CA TYR A 4 -9.21 8.96 21.84
C TYR A 4 -9.74 9.27 20.44
N PHE A 5 -8.84 9.39 19.45
CA PHE A 5 -9.27 9.67 18.09
C PHE A 5 -10.04 8.50 17.50
N VAL A 6 -9.58 7.27 17.73
CA VAL A 6 -10.23 6.07 17.17
C VAL A 6 -11.66 5.97 17.67
N SER A 7 -11.87 6.14 18.98
CA SER A 7 -13.22 6.22 19.56
C SER A 7 -14.01 7.38 18.95
N PHE A 8 -13.41 8.57 18.80
CA PHE A 8 -14.06 9.73 18.19
C PHE A 8 -14.53 9.45 16.76
N VAL A 9 -13.71 8.90 15.87
CA VAL A 9 -14.12 8.64 14.47
C VAL A 9 -15.24 7.60 14.42
N GLY A 10 -15.22 6.62 15.33
CA GLY A 10 -16.31 5.65 15.49
C GLY A 10 -17.67 6.31 15.74
N HIS A 11 -17.72 7.34 16.61
CA HIS A 11 -18.96 8.09 16.91
C HIS A 11 -19.53 8.83 15.69
N TYR A 12 -18.71 9.17 14.69
CA TYR A 12 -19.16 9.80 13.45
C TYR A 12 -19.50 8.79 12.34
N GLY A 13 -19.62 7.49 12.68
CA GLY A 13 -20.07 6.45 11.77
C GLY A 13 -18.99 5.84 10.89
N TYR A 14 -17.71 6.22 11.07
CA TYR A 14 -16.59 5.60 10.36
C TYR A 14 -16.22 4.21 10.89
N ASP A 15 -16.83 3.78 11.98
CA ASP A 15 -16.63 2.46 12.58
C ASP A 15 -16.85 1.33 11.56
N ARG A 16 -17.88 1.48 10.73
CA ARG A 16 -18.18 0.53 9.64
C ARG A 16 -17.10 0.54 8.57
N VAL A 17 -16.56 1.70 8.22
CA VAL A 17 -15.51 1.82 7.20
C VAL A 17 -14.23 1.20 7.75
N LEU A 18 -13.84 1.53 8.98
CA LEU A 18 -12.65 1.00 9.63
C LEU A 18 -12.74 -0.53 9.80
N GLY A 19 -13.92 -1.06 10.15
CA GLY A 19 -14.15 -2.50 10.31
C GLY A 19 -14.14 -3.31 9.01
N VAL A 20 -14.32 -2.68 7.84
CA VAL A 20 -14.29 -3.39 6.53
C VAL A 20 -12.98 -3.24 5.77
N LEU A 21 -12.03 -2.43 6.24
CA LEU A 21 -10.75 -2.23 5.56
C LEU A 21 -9.86 -3.47 5.56
N GLY A 22 -10.12 -4.42 6.45
CA GLY A 22 -9.28 -5.58 6.59
C GLY A 22 -9.85 -6.61 7.56
N ARG A 23 -9.62 -7.90 7.29
CA ARG A 23 -9.99 -8.98 8.22
C ARG A 23 -8.96 -9.10 9.35
N HIS A 24 -7.72 -8.74 9.05
CA HIS A 24 -6.60 -8.75 9.99
C HIS A 24 -5.94 -7.37 10.05
N MET A 25 -5.20 -7.11 11.14
CA MET A 25 -4.48 -5.85 11.34
C MET A 25 -3.54 -5.51 10.17
N ARG A 26 -2.89 -6.52 9.57
CA ARG A 26 -2.05 -6.32 8.37
C ARG A 26 -2.83 -5.78 7.17
N ASP A 27 -4.08 -6.20 7.00
CA ASP A 27 -4.91 -5.80 5.87
C ASP A 27 -5.32 -4.33 6.03
N PHE A 28 -5.67 -3.95 7.27
CA PHE A 28 -5.93 -2.56 7.62
C PHE A 28 -4.74 -1.66 7.30
N LEU A 29 -3.54 -2.02 7.76
CA LEU A 29 -2.33 -1.22 7.55
C LEU A 29 -1.98 -1.06 6.06
N ASN A 30 -2.11 -2.13 5.28
CA ASN A 30 -1.94 -2.08 3.82
C ASN A 30 -3.06 -1.29 3.11
N GLY A 31 -4.26 -1.23 3.70
CA GLY A 31 -5.42 -0.52 3.15
C GLY A 31 -5.50 0.98 3.50
N LEU A 32 -4.65 1.48 4.40
CA LEU A 32 -4.74 2.85 4.94
C LEU A 32 -4.63 3.94 3.85
N ASP A 33 -3.74 3.77 2.88
CA ASP A 33 -3.56 4.76 1.80
C ASP A 33 -4.80 4.85 0.90
N ASN A 34 -5.45 3.71 0.65
CA ASN A 34 -6.71 3.66 -0.09
C ASN A 34 -7.85 4.33 0.68
N LEU A 35 -7.94 4.11 2.00
CA LEU A 35 -8.89 4.81 2.86
C LEU A 35 -8.68 6.33 2.77
N HIS A 36 -7.43 6.77 2.92
CA HIS A 36 -7.10 8.19 2.85
C HIS A 36 -7.45 8.80 1.49
N GLU A 37 -7.28 8.05 0.40
CA GLU A 37 -7.70 8.52 -0.90
C GLU A 37 -9.21 8.64 -1.02
N TYR A 38 -9.95 7.66 -0.50
CA TYR A 38 -11.42 7.73 -0.44
C TYR A 38 -11.89 8.96 0.35
N LEU A 39 -11.26 9.25 1.50
CA LEU A 39 -11.60 10.40 2.32
C LEU A 39 -11.31 11.74 1.64
N LYS A 40 -10.34 11.82 0.72
CA LYS A 40 -10.06 13.07 -0.03
C LYS A 40 -11.20 13.51 -0.93
N PHE A 41 -12.07 12.60 -1.39
CA PHE A 41 -13.27 12.99 -2.13
C PHE A 41 -14.20 13.88 -1.30
N SER A 42 -14.32 13.59 0.00
CA SER A 42 -15.11 14.41 0.95
C SER A 42 -14.30 15.56 1.56
N TYR A 43 -12.97 15.38 1.69
CA TYR A 43 -12.07 16.35 2.31
C TYR A 43 -10.89 16.70 1.37
N PRO A 44 -11.10 17.51 0.31
CA PRO A 44 -10.08 17.74 -0.73
C PRO A 44 -8.78 18.39 -0.23
N ARG A 45 -8.83 19.11 0.89
CA ARG A 45 -7.65 19.76 1.49
C ARG A 45 -6.90 18.87 2.48
N MET A 46 -7.32 17.60 2.65
CA MET A 46 -6.72 16.68 3.59
C MET A 46 -5.29 16.32 3.16
N LYS A 47 -4.31 16.64 4.02
CA LYS A 47 -2.92 16.18 3.90
C LYS A 47 -2.75 14.90 4.71
N ALA A 48 -3.12 13.78 4.11
CA ALA A 48 -2.99 12.47 4.71
C ALA A 48 -1.52 11.98 4.71
N PRO A 49 -1.07 11.28 5.76
CA PRO A 49 0.17 10.52 5.69
C PRO A 49 0.01 9.29 4.78
N SER A 50 1.14 8.74 4.34
CA SER A 50 1.22 7.50 3.58
C SER A 50 1.83 6.39 4.43
N PHE A 51 1.31 5.18 4.26
CA PHE A 51 1.70 3.97 4.97
C PHE A 51 2.08 2.87 3.98
N PHE A 52 3.14 2.14 4.31
CA PHE A 52 3.60 1.02 3.50
C PHE A 52 4.18 -0.08 4.38
N CYS A 53 3.82 -1.33 4.12
CA CYS A 53 4.28 -2.49 4.90
C CYS A 53 5.37 -3.24 4.14
N GLU A 54 6.45 -3.59 4.84
CA GLU A 54 7.53 -4.47 4.37
C GLU A 54 7.77 -5.60 5.38
N ASN A 55 8.53 -6.63 4.97
CA ASN A 55 9.01 -7.71 5.84
C ASN A 55 7.91 -8.36 6.70
N GLU A 56 6.74 -8.63 6.09
CA GLU A 56 5.62 -9.25 6.79
C GLU A 56 5.93 -10.70 7.22
N THR A 57 5.62 -11.02 8.47
CA THR A 57 5.82 -12.34 9.09
C THR A 57 4.61 -12.73 9.93
N SER A 58 4.60 -13.94 10.49
CA SER A 58 3.55 -14.37 11.44
C SER A 58 3.52 -13.59 12.75
N SER A 59 4.55 -12.82 13.07
CA SER A 59 4.69 -12.09 14.34
C SER A 59 4.69 -10.58 14.17
N GLY A 60 4.46 -10.07 12.96
CA GLY A 60 4.45 -8.63 12.71
C GLY A 60 4.98 -8.25 11.34
N LEU A 61 5.33 -6.97 11.19
CA LEU A 61 5.82 -6.37 9.94
C LEU A 61 6.60 -5.08 10.22
N THR A 62 7.32 -4.60 9.21
CA THR A 62 7.92 -3.26 9.22
C THR A 62 6.97 -2.27 8.55
N LEU A 63 6.59 -1.21 9.25
CA LEU A 63 5.71 -0.15 8.75
C LEU A 63 6.51 1.11 8.43
N HIS A 64 6.40 1.58 7.20
CA HIS A 64 6.92 2.85 6.72
C HIS A 64 5.82 3.89 6.83
N TYR A 65 6.07 4.93 7.62
CA TYR A 65 5.19 6.08 7.78
C TYR A 65 5.84 7.30 7.13
N ARG A 66 5.14 7.92 6.17
CA ARG A 66 5.58 9.14 5.49
C ARG A 66 4.59 10.27 5.67
N SER A 67 5.07 11.45 6.06
CA SER A 67 4.18 12.59 6.28
C SER A 67 4.90 13.92 6.11
N THR A 68 4.23 14.87 5.47
CA THR A 68 4.65 16.29 5.47
C THR A 68 4.25 17.01 6.76
N ARG A 69 3.42 16.38 7.60
CA ARG A 69 2.95 16.94 8.88
C ARG A 69 3.88 16.51 10.00
N ARG A 70 4.61 17.48 10.58
CA ARG A 70 5.55 17.25 11.69
C ARG A 70 4.82 17.11 13.03
N GLY A 71 5.43 16.37 13.97
CA GLY A 71 4.92 16.22 15.34
C GLY A 71 3.79 15.21 15.54
N PHE A 72 3.36 14.49 14.50
CA PHE A 72 2.25 13.53 14.57
C PHE A 72 2.67 12.07 14.75
N LEU A 73 3.97 11.75 14.78
CA LEU A 73 4.45 10.35 14.88
C LEU A 73 3.82 9.60 16.07
N TRP A 74 3.99 10.12 17.28
CA TRP A 74 3.47 9.49 18.51
C TRP A 74 1.93 9.44 18.55
N TYR A 75 1.28 10.38 17.87
CA TYR A 75 -0.17 10.37 17.69
C TYR A 75 -0.61 9.22 16.76
N THR A 76 0.11 9.00 15.66
CA THR A 76 -0.09 7.87 14.74
C THR A 76 0.16 6.53 15.44
N ILE A 77 1.25 6.40 16.21
CA ILE A 77 1.55 5.21 17.02
C ILE A 77 0.38 4.90 17.97
N GLY A 78 -0.16 5.92 18.65
CA GLY A 78 -1.30 5.75 19.54
C GLY A 78 -2.58 5.27 18.82
N GLN A 79 -2.83 5.76 17.60
CA GLN A 79 -3.97 5.29 16.80
C GLN A 79 -3.80 3.84 16.35
N ILE A 80 -2.61 3.46 15.86
CA ILE A 80 -2.33 2.09 15.40
C ILE A 80 -2.56 1.08 16.54
N ARG A 81 -2.04 1.39 17.73
CA ARG A 81 -2.25 0.55 18.93
C ARG A 81 -3.73 0.41 19.27
N GLU A 82 -4.47 1.52 19.23
CA GLU A 82 -5.89 1.50 19.58
C GLU A 82 -6.74 0.78 18.52
N VAL A 83 -6.43 0.94 17.24
CA VAL A 83 -7.09 0.17 16.19
C VAL A 83 -6.86 -1.33 16.38
N GLY A 84 -5.62 -1.73 16.68
CA GLY A 84 -5.29 -3.13 16.96
C GLY A 84 -6.15 -3.71 18.10
N ARG A 85 -6.28 -2.97 19.21
CA ARG A 85 -7.07 -3.40 20.37
C ARG A 85 -8.58 -3.40 20.09
N HIS A 86 -9.08 -2.31 19.53
CA HIS A 86 -10.52 -2.07 19.39
C HIS A 86 -11.16 -2.92 18.31
N PHE A 87 -10.52 -3.01 17.13
CA PHE A 87 -11.10 -3.70 15.97
C PHE A 87 -10.61 -5.14 15.81
N TYR A 88 -9.35 -5.41 16.18
CA TYR A 88 -8.69 -6.69 15.89
C TYR A 88 -8.37 -7.51 17.15
N GLN A 89 -8.78 -7.04 18.33
CA GLN A 89 -8.48 -7.64 19.64
C GLN A 89 -7.01 -8.08 19.77
N THR A 90 -6.10 -7.24 19.28
CA THR A 90 -4.68 -7.52 19.17
C THR A 90 -3.86 -6.39 19.78
N ASP A 91 -2.95 -6.75 20.68
CA ASP A 91 -1.94 -5.81 21.17
C ASP A 91 -0.82 -5.67 20.14
N VAL A 92 -0.57 -4.42 19.73
CA VAL A 92 0.49 -4.08 18.77
C VAL A 92 1.61 -3.36 19.51
N GLU A 93 2.75 -4.03 19.63
CA GLU A 93 3.99 -3.41 20.08
C GLU A 93 4.62 -2.67 18.91
N ILE A 94 5.16 -1.48 19.16
CA ILE A 94 5.70 -0.60 18.12
C ILE A 94 7.03 -0.04 18.60
N GLU A 95 8.09 -0.30 17.83
CA GLU A 95 9.43 0.23 18.02
C GLU A 95 9.84 1.08 16.82
N VAL A 96 10.37 2.28 17.06
CA VAL A 96 10.87 3.14 15.99
C VAL A 96 12.30 2.71 15.64
N LEU A 97 12.49 2.21 14.42
CA LEU A 97 13.79 1.74 13.93
C LEU A 97 14.63 2.87 13.35
N LYS A 98 13.97 3.79 12.62
CA LYS A 98 14.63 4.85 11.86
C LYS A 98 13.71 6.05 11.71
N GLU A 99 14.26 7.25 11.80
CA GLU A 99 13.56 8.51 11.53
C GLU A 99 14.46 9.41 10.68
N GLU A 100 13.97 9.78 9.49
CA GLU A 100 14.68 10.64 8.55
C GLU A 100 13.75 11.70 7.96
N THR A 101 14.31 12.82 7.54
CA THR A 101 13.57 13.84 6.79
C THR A 101 14.17 13.96 5.40
N ILE A 102 13.36 13.66 4.38
CA ILE A 102 13.76 13.69 2.97
C ILE A 102 12.83 14.68 2.26
N PHE A 103 13.39 15.74 1.66
CA PHE A 103 12.63 16.78 0.94
C PHE A 103 11.41 17.31 1.71
N ASP A 104 11.61 17.70 2.98
CA ASP A 104 10.55 18.19 3.90
C ASP A 104 9.45 17.16 4.24
N THR A 105 9.65 15.89 3.88
CA THR A 105 8.80 14.77 4.26
C THR A 105 9.49 13.95 5.34
N LEU A 106 8.83 13.78 6.48
CA LEU A 106 9.25 12.86 7.52
C LEU A 106 8.99 11.43 7.06
N HIS A 107 10.03 10.58 7.07
CA HIS A 107 9.94 9.15 6.84
C HIS A 107 10.41 8.41 8.10
N VAL A 108 9.52 7.62 8.69
CA VAL A 108 9.79 6.81 9.87
C VAL A 108 9.59 5.34 9.53
N MET A 109 10.55 4.50 9.90
CA MET A 109 10.41 3.04 9.86
C MET A 109 10.13 2.53 11.26
N MET A 110 9.09 1.73 11.42
CA MET A 110 8.68 1.17 12.69
C MET A 110 8.55 -0.35 12.59
N GLN A 111 9.09 -1.08 13.55
CA GLN A 111 8.79 -2.49 13.72
C GLN A 111 7.48 -2.62 14.49
N LEU A 112 6.51 -3.29 13.88
CA LEU A 112 5.25 -3.65 14.53
C LEU A 112 5.29 -5.13 14.87
N THR A 113 5.09 -5.46 16.14
CA THR A 113 5.03 -6.84 16.64
C THR A 113 3.62 -7.13 17.14
N PHE A 114 2.97 -8.14 16.56
CA PHE A 114 1.60 -8.54 16.89
C PHE A 114 1.30 -9.94 16.35
N ASP A 115 0.19 -10.56 16.78
CA ASP A 115 -0.23 -11.85 16.23
C ASP A 115 -0.69 -11.70 14.78
N ASN A 116 0.17 -12.11 13.86
CA ASN A 116 -0.08 -12.07 12.41
C ASN A 116 -0.07 -13.48 11.80
N ARG A 117 -0.41 -14.53 12.57
CA ARG A 117 -0.38 -15.93 12.09
C ARG A 117 -1.24 -16.17 10.84
N ALA A 118 -2.30 -15.38 10.66
CA ALA A 118 -3.14 -15.40 9.46
C ALA A 118 -2.34 -15.19 8.16
N PHE A 119 -1.24 -14.42 8.19
CA PHE A 119 -0.33 -14.22 7.07
C PHE A 119 0.20 -15.55 6.49
N GLN A 120 0.59 -16.49 7.35
CA GLN A 120 1.11 -17.78 6.87
C GLN A 120 0.02 -18.63 6.22
N LEU A 121 -1.21 -18.60 6.75
CA LEU A 121 -2.34 -19.34 6.20
C LEU A 121 -2.70 -18.82 4.82
N ASP A 122 -2.82 -17.51 4.66
CA ASP A 122 -3.12 -16.87 3.38
C ASP A 122 -2.01 -17.10 2.37
N ARG A 123 -0.74 -16.97 2.79
CA ARG A 123 0.41 -17.23 1.90
C ARG A 123 0.42 -18.68 1.41
N ARG A 124 0.15 -19.66 2.29
CA ARG A 124 0.06 -21.08 1.91
C ARG A 124 -1.12 -21.33 0.96
N GLN A 125 -2.29 -20.75 1.23
CA GLN A 125 -3.46 -20.90 0.36
C GLN A 125 -3.23 -20.26 -1.02
N ASN A 126 -2.61 -19.08 -1.09
CA ASN A 126 -2.32 -18.41 -2.36
C ASN A 126 -1.30 -19.19 -3.19
N VAL A 127 -0.19 -19.65 -2.59
CA VAL A 127 0.80 -20.47 -3.31
C VAL A 127 0.16 -21.76 -3.85
N GLN A 128 -0.64 -22.46 -3.03
CA GLN A 128 -1.35 -23.66 -3.46
C GLN A 128 -2.40 -23.40 -4.55
N ARG A 129 -3.04 -22.22 -4.55
CA ARG A 129 -4.02 -21.83 -5.59
C ARG A 129 -3.36 -21.46 -6.91
N ILE A 130 -2.23 -20.76 -6.88
CA ILE A 130 -1.47 -20.40 -8.08
C ILE A 130 -1.08 -21.69 -8.81
N ASP A 131 -0.54 -22.67 -8.09
CA ASP A 131 -0.04 -23.91 -8.69
C ASP A 131 -1.16 -24.81 -9.25
N LYS A 132 -2.33 -24.84 -8.58
CA LYS A 132 -3.41 -25.77 -8.93
C LYS A 132 -4.37 -25.24 -10.02
N ASN A 133 -4.42 -23.91 -10.23
CA ASN A 133 -5.36 -23.25 -11.14
C ASN A 133 -4.70 -22.39 -12.24
N MET A 134 -3.37 -22.41 -12.41
CA MET A 134 -2.74 -21.74 -13.55
C MET A 134 -3.11 -22.46 -14.86
N MET A 135 -4.19 -21.98 -15.49
CA MET A 135 -4.35 -22.16 -16.93
C MET A 135 -3.25 -21.33 -17.62
N PRO A 136 -2.44 -21.90 -18.53
CA PRO A 136 -1.47 -21.13 -19.28
C PRO A 136 -2.22 -20.17 -20.22
N VAL A 137 -2.54 -18.97 -19.71
CA VAL A 137 -3.09 -17.89 -20.52
C VAL A 137 -1.96 -17.39 -21.41
N LYS A 138 -2.14 -17.51 -22.72
CA LYS A 138 -1.18 -16.95 -23.68
C LYS A 138 -1.11 -15.44 -23.46
N ALA A 139 0.11 -14.88 -23.46
CA ALA A 139 0.34 -13.47 -23.17
C ALA A 139 -0.54 -12.52 -24.02
N PHE A 140 -0.83 -12.87 -25.28
CA PHE A 140 -1.71 -12.04 -26.12
C PHE A 140 -3.14 -11.96 -25.58
N LEU A 141 -3.68 -13.04 -25.01
CA LEU A 141 -5.03 -13.05 -24.44
C LEU A 141 -5.07 -12.20 -23.16
N PHE A 142 -4.00 -12.22 -22.38
CA PHE A 142 -3.87 -11.35 -21.21
C PHE A 142 -3.90 -9.86 -21.61
N LEU A 143 -3.18 -9.48 -22.67
CA LEU A 143 -3.15 -8.09 -23.17
C LEU A 143 -4.49 -7.64 -23.78
N GLU A 144 -5.28 -8.57 -24.33
CA GLU A 144 -6.66 -8.30 -24.77
C GLU A 144 -7.60 -8.07 -23.58
N ILE A 145 -7.44 -8.84 -22.50
CA ILE A 145 -8.27 -8.71 -21.29
C ILE A 145 -7.98 -7.41 -20.53
N PHE A 146 -6.71 -6.96 -20.53
CA PHE A 146 -6.29 -5.74 -19.82
C PHE A 146 -5.95 -4.60 -20.81
N PRO A 147 -6.96 -3.83 -21.27
CA PRO A 147 -6.81 -2.86 -22.35
C PRO A 147 -5.84 -1.70 -22.07
N PHE A 148 -5.60 -1.39 -20.79
CA PHE A 148 -4.74 -0.30 -20.33
C PHE A 148 -3.49 -0.78 -19.57
N CYS A 149 -3.02 -2.01 -19.81
CA CYS A 149 -1.77 -2.49 -19.21
C CYS A 149 -0.52 -1.94 -19.93
N ILE A 150 0.58 -1.84 -19.18
CA ILE A 150 1.91 -1.47 -19.67
C ILE A 150 2.89 -2.52 -19.19
N VAL A 151 3.64 -3.11 -20.11
CA VAL A 151 4.74 -4.05 -19.82
C VAL A 151 6.04 -3.35 -20.14
N PHE A 152 6.96 -3.26 -19.17
CA PHE A 152 8.27 -2.64 -19.32
C PHE A 152 9.36 -3.52 -18.69
N ASP A 153 10.61 -3.29 -19.07
CA ASP A 153 11.77 -4.03 -18.55
C ASP A 153 12.47 -3.34 -17.37
N GLU A 154 13.57 -3.92 -16.91
CA GLU A 154 14.39 -3.38 -15.81
C GLU A 154 15.01 -2.00 -16.08
N TYR A 155 15.05 -1.57 -17.34
CA TYR A 155 15.50 -0.24 -17.75
C TYR A 155 14.33 0.76 -17.88
N LEU A 156 13.13 0.35 -17.46
CA LEU A 156 11.87 1.06 -17.61
C LEU A 156 11.53 1.36 -19.07
N VAL A 157 11.97 0.53 -20.01
CA VAL A 157 11.61 0.66 -21.42
C VAL A 157 10.31 -0.08 -21.68
N ILE A 158 9.33 0.60 -22.25
CA ILE A 158 8.02 0.02 -22.58
C ILE A 158 8.22 -1.04 -23.68
N ARG A 159 7.92 -2.29 -23.38
CA ARG A 159 8.04 -3.44 -24.29
C ARG A 159 6.73 -3.72 -25.02
N THR A 160 5.61 -3.68 -24.30
CA THR A 160 4.28 -3.95 -24.85
C THR A 160 3.21 -3.18 -24.09
N ILE A 161 2.08 -2.91 -24.72
CA ILE A 161 0.93 -2.21 -24.14
C ILE A 161 -0.39 -2.89 -24.54
N GLY A 162 -1.43 -2.67 -23.75
CA GLY A 162 -2.79 -3.16 -24.06
C GLY A 162 -3.41 -2.44 -25.26
N ASN A 163 -4.41 -3.07 -25.88
CA ASN A 163 -5.00 -2.64 -27.15
C ASN A 163 -5.62 -1.23 -27.10
N SER A 164 -6.30 -0.87 -26.01
CA SER A 164 -6.86 0.48 -25.89
C SER A 164 -5.79 1.53 -25.67
N LEU A 165 -4.74 1.21 -24.91
CA LEU A 165 -3.60 2.12 -24.74
C LEU A 165 -2.85 2.32 -26.08
N LEU A 166 -2.74 1.28 -26.90
CA LEU A 166 -2.17 1.35 -28.25
C LEU A 166 -3.00 2.28 -29.16
N ALA A 167 -4.33 2.22 -29.08
CA ALA A 167 -5.21 3.08 -29.87
C ALA A 167 -5.09 4.57 -29.47
N VAL A 168 -4.92 4.86 -28.17
CA VAL A 168 -4.80 6.24 -27.67
C VAL A 168 -3.36 6.77 -27.81
N MET A 169 -2.36 5.91 -27.65
CA MET A 169 -0.93 6.25 -27.63
C MET A 169 -0.09 5.25 -28.44
N PRO A 170 -0.13 5.28 -29.78
CA PRO A 170 0.48 4.24 -30.62
C PRO A 170 2.01 4.20 -30.57
N ASN A 171 2.66 5.35 -30.29
CA ASN A 171 4.10 5.53 -30.45
C ASN A 171 4.87 5.53 -29.14
N ILE A 172 4.43 4.78 -28.13
CA ILE A 172 5.07 4.74 -26.80
C ILE A 172 5.92 3.48 -26.58
N VAL A 173 5.70 2.42 -27.35
CA VAL A 173 6.53 1.22 -27.31
C VAL A 173 7.97 1.57 -27.71
N GLY A 174 8.94 1.09 -26.94
CA GLY A 174 10.36 1.40 -27.08
C GLY A 174 10.82 2.69 -26.39
N LYS A 175 9.91 3.52 -25.87
CA LYS A 175 10.27 4.70 -25.07
C LYS A 175 10.48 4.33 -23.61
N LYS A 176 11.24 5.16 -22.89
CA LYS A 176 11.30 5.10 -21.42
C LYS A 176 9.94 5.46 -20.83
N LEU A 177 9.50 4.70 -19.84
CA LEU A 177 8.25 4.90 -19.11
C LEU A 177 8.17 6.33 -18.56
N THR A 178 9.26 6.83 -17.98
CA THR A 178 9.36 8.18 -17.40
C THR A 178 9.33 9.31 -18.42
N MET A 179 9.48 9.03 -19.72
CA MET A 179 9.29 10.04 -20.78
C MET A 179 7.84 10.20 -21.20
N VAL A 180 6.98 9.23 -20.85
CA VAL A 180 5.58 9.16 -21.29
C VAL A 180 4.62 9.29 -20.12
N PHE A 181 4.97 8.71 -18.98
CA PHE A 181 4.15 8.64 -17.78
C PHE A 181 4.90 9.22 -16.57
N GLU A 182 4.12 9.78 -15.67
CA GLU A 182 4.60 10.22 -14.36
C GLU A 182 3.98 9.33 -13.28
N LEU A 183 4.81 8.77 -12.41
CA LEU A 183 4.35 8.02 -11.26
C LEU A 183 3.87 8.99 -10.18
N THR A 184 2.56 9.17 -10.09
CA THR A 184 1.97 10.08 -9.08
C THR A 184 1.92 9.45 -7.70
N LYS A 185 1.81 8.11 -7.61
CA LYS A 185 1.81 7.33 -6.36
C LYS A 185 2.36 5.92 -6.56
N PRO A 186 3.01 5.32 -5.54
CA PRO A 186 3.46 5.98 -4.31
C PRO A 186 4.50 7.08 -4.60
N LEU A 187 4.72 8.02 -3.67
CA LEU A 187 5.68 9.11 -3.82
C LEU A 187 7.11 8.55 -3.71
N ILE A 188 7.58 7.95 -4.79
CA ILE A 188 8.90 7.37 -4.94
C ILE A 188 9.51 7.83 -6.25
N GLU A 189 10.83 7.83 -6.31
CA GLU A 189 11.52 8.00 -7.59
C GLU A 189 11.18 6.81 -8.50
N CYS A 190 10.73 7.09 -9.73
CA CYS A 190 10.35 6.06 -10.69
C CYS A 190 11.59 5.34 -11.25
N THR A 191 12.16 4.45 -10.44
CA THR A 191 13.29 3.57 -10.77
C THR A 191 12.86 2.10 -10.66
N TRP A 192 13.53 1.18 -11.36
CA TRP A 192 13.22 -0.24 -11.28
C TRP A 192 13.27 -0.79 -9.85
N ARG A 193 14.32 -0.44 -9.10
CA ARG A 193 14.48 -0.85 -7.70
C ARG A 193 13.33 -0.37 -6.84
N ALA A 194 12.95 0.91 -6.98
CA ALA A 194 11.85 1.47 -6.22
C ALA A 194 10.52 0.81 -6.64
N VAL A 195 10.20 0.69 -7.93
CA VAL A 195 8.93 0.05 -8.34
C VAL A 195 8.86 -1.42 -7.92
N SER A 196 9.98 -2.14 -7.98
CA SER A 196 10.05 -3.55 -7.58
C SER A 196 9.91 -3.74 -6.07
N SER A 197 10.40 -2.80 -5.24
CA SER A 197 10.22 -2.91 -3.79
C SER A 197 8.76 -2.71 -3.34
N PHE A 198 7.92 -2.08 -4.18
CA PHE A 198 6.49 -1.89 -3.93
C PHE A 198 5.59 -2.92 -4.63
N SER A 199 6.16 -3.81 -5.43
CA SER A 199 5.41 -4.88 -6.11
C SER A 199 5.44 -6.13 -5.24
N ILE A 200 4.26 -6.55 -4.76
CA ILE A 200 4.02 -7.74 -3.91
C ILE A 200 4.36 -9.03 -4.65
#